data_AF-D5RSQ6-F1
#
_entry.id   AF-D5RSQ6-F1
#
_cell.length_a   1.000
_cell.length_b   1.000
_cell.length_c   1.000
_cell.angle_alpha   90.00
_cell.angle_beta   90.00
_cell.angle_gamma   90.00
#
_symmetry.space_group_name_H-M   'P 1'
#
loop_
_entity.id
_entity.type
_entity.pdbx_description
1 polymer ?
#
loop_
_entity_poly.entity_id
_entity_poly.type
_entity_poly.pdbx_seq_one_letter_code
_entity_poly.pdbx_strand_id
1 'polypeptide(L)'
;MSDPTQEAGGQMPPVAETPDGTPPPGTETEAAPRDAAAEAAAREAALRAVLVRLRIAGFKSFAEPTTLDVLPGLTGIVGPNGCGKSNVVEALRWAMGETNARAMRGGEMDDVIFAGTAHRPGRNQAEVTLLLEEALGLAPPPNQSAAELEITRRIVRGEGTGFRINGREARGRDVQTLFADIGSGARSSAMVSQGKVAALIAARPEERRQVLEEAAGIAGLRARKHEAELKLRQAEANLTRAEDLKGQLEVQRQSLQRQARQAARYRNLSGLTRQAEAEFFSVLVARAERDLVAAREGYAAARAATQA
;
A
#
# COMPACT_ATOMS: atom_id res chain seq x y z
N MET A 1 1.84 79.77 -1.38
CA MET A 1 1.41 79.71 0.03
C MET A 1 0.78 78.35 0.23
N SER A 2 1.17 77.46 1.13
CA SER A 2 2.33 77.34 1.99
C SER A 2 2.42 75.85 2.33
N ASP A 3 3.63 75.46 2.69
CA ASP A 3 4.19 74.13 2.94
C ASP A 3 3.60 73.44 4.21
N PRO A 4 4.11 72.29 4.69
CA PRO A 4 3.35 71.06 4.89
C PRO A 4 3.28 70.64 6.37
N THR A 5 2.57 69.55 6.63
CA THR A 5 2.44 68.94 7.97
C THR A 5 3.71 68.18 8.36
N GLN A 6 4.19 68.49 9.56
CA GLN A 6 5.38 67.98 10.23
C GLN A 6 5.30 66.51 10.68
N GLU A 7 6.49 65.92 10.76
CA GLU A 7 6.87 64.65 11.39
C GLU A 7 6.54 64.59 12.90
N ALA A 8 6.25 63.38 13.40
CA ALA A 8 6.49 63.01 14.79
C ALA A 8 6.83 61.51 14.87
N GLY A 9 8.00 61.22 15.45
CA GLY A 9 8.56 59.88 15.60
C GLY A 9 7.85 59.01 16.64
N GLY A 10 8.05 57.70 16.50
CA GLY A 10 7.62 56.68 17.45
C GLY A 10 8.68 55.59 17.58
N GLN A 11 9.27 55.52 18.77
CA GLN A 11 10.31 54.58 19.23
C GLN A 11 9.93 53.10 19.08
N MET A 12 10.94 52.28 18.76
CA MET A 12 10.91 50.82 18.93
C MET A 12 10.76 50.45 20.41
N PRO A 13 9.86 49.52 20.77
CA PRO A 13 9.85 48.94 22.11
C PRO A 13 10.95 47.87 22.27
N PRO A 14 11.42 47.64 23.51
CA PRO A 14 12.56 46.77 23.81
C PRO A 14 12.21 45.27 23.79
N VAL A 15 13.24 44.47 23.52
CA VAL A 15 13.26 43.00 23.57
C VAL A 15 13.04 42.53 25.01
N ALA A 16 12.00 41.72 25.23
CA ALA A 16 11.74 41.08 26.51
C ALA A 16 12.55 39.78 26.65
N GLU A 17 13.33 39.71 27.73
CA GLU A 17 14.08 38.52 28.16
C GLU A 17 13.11 37.37 28.51
N THR A 18 13.43 36.17 28.05
CA THR A 18 12.79 34.92 28.48
C THR A 18 13.23 34.57 29.91
N PRO A 19 12.32 34.38 30.88
CA PRO A 19 12.69 33.81 32.17
C PRO A 19 12.88 32.30 32.04
N ASP A 20 14.09 31.86 32.39
CA ASP A 20 14.45 30.46 32.63
C ASP A 20 13.58 29.91 33.77
N GLY A 21 12.78 28.88 33.46
CA GLY A 21 11.75 28.34 34.34
C GLY A 21 11.76 26.83 34.29
N THR A 22 12.71 26.22 35.00
CA THR A 22 12.67 24.79 35.31
C THR A 22 11.43 24.52 36.20
N PRO A 23 10.48 23.65 35.81
CA PRO A 23 9.30 23.39 36.64
C PRO A 23 9.69 22.54 37.88
N PRO A 24 9.09 22.80 39.06
CA PRO A 24 9.36 22.03 40.27
C PRO A 24 8.78 20.61 40.19
N PRO A 25 9.34 19.63 40.93
CA PRO A 25 8.90 18.25 40.88
C PRO A 25 7.66 18.02 41.75
N GLY A 26 6.70 17.24 41.23
CA GLY A 26 5.72 16.53 42.05
C GLY A 26 4.43 17.29 42.38
N THR A 27 3.50 17.31 41.44
CA THR A 27 2.08 17.09 41.75
C THR A 27 1.59 16.01 40.82
N GLU A 28 1.64 14.76 41.31
CA GLU A 28 0.91 13.65 40.70
C GLU A 28 -0.56 14.07 40.63
N THR A 29 -1.00 14.47 39.45
CA THR A 29 -2.43 14.63 39.18
C THR A 29 -2.98 13.22 39.18
N GLU A 30 -3.56 12.84 40.31
CA GLU A 30 -4.33 11.63 40.48
C GLU A 30 -5.33 11.54 39.32
N ALA A 31 -5.07 10.62 38.39
CA ALA A 31 -5.87 10.46 37.20
C ALA A 31 -7.31 10.14 37.65
N ALA A 32 -8.25 10.99 37.24
CA ALA A 32 -9.67 10.82 37.52
C ALA A 32 -10.11 9.36 37.29
N PRO A 33 -11.00 8.81 38.13
CA PRO A 33 -11.45 7.43 37.99
C PRO A 33 -12.05 7.27 36.59
N ARG A 34 -11.44 6.38 35.79
CA ARG A 34 -11.92 6.04 34.45
C ARG A 34 -13.36 5.56 34.58
N ASP A 35 -14.26 6.27 33.93
CA ASP A 35 -15.68 6.04 34.01
C ASP A 35 -15.99 4.60 33.54
N ALA A 36 -16.29 3.72 34.49
CA ALA A 36 -16.58 2.32 34.22
C ALA A 36 -17.79 2.15 33.29
N ALA A 37 -18.69 3.15 33.24
CA ALA A 37 -19.80 3.18 32.29
C ALA A 37 -19.32 3.52 30.88
N ALA A 38 -18.31 4.38 30.72
CA ALA A 38 -17.66 4.65 29.43
C ALA A 38 -16.81 3.46 28.96
N GLU A 39 -16.14 2.74 29.87
CA GLU A 39 -15.47 1.46 29.54
C GLU A 39 -16.47 0.35 29.21
N ALA A 40 -17.63 0.30 29.87
CA ALA A 40 -18.72 -0.63 29.56
C ALA A 40 -19.39 -0.30 28.22
N ALA A 41 -19.64 0.98 27.94
CA ALA A 41 -20.16 1.45 26.66
C ALA A 41 -19.14 1.29 25.51
N ALA A 42 -17.84 1.44 25.78
CA ALA A 42 -16.78 1.13 24.82
C ALA A 42 -16.64 -0.39 24.60
N ARG A 43 -16.91 -1.22 25.62
CA ARG A 43 -17.07 -2.67 25.48
C ARG A 43 -18.33 -3.04 24.69
N GLU A 44 -19.41 -2.26 24.80
CA GLU A 44 -20.66 -2.44 24.07
C GLU A 44 -20.58 -1.92 22.62
N ALA A 45 -19.74 -0.91 22.37
CA ALA A 45 -19.37 -0.41 21.05
C ALA A 45 -18.30 -1.26 20.34
N ALA A 46 -17.89 -2.39 20.94
CA ALA A 46 -16.99 -3.33 20.29
C ALA A 46 -17.66 -3.89 19.03
N LEU A 47 -16.89 -3.95 17.94
CA LEU A 47 -17.31 -4.66 16.74
C LEU A 47 -17.73 -6.08 17.13
N ARG A 48 -18.93 -6.48 16.71
CA ARG A 48 -19.48 -7.80 16.97
C ARG A 48 -19.89 -8.45 15.65
N ALA A 49 -19.97 -9.77 15.66
CA ALA A 49 -20.52 -10.54 14.56
C ALA A 49 -20.97 -11.91 15.09
N VAL A 50 -22.09 -12.40 14.57
CA VAL A 50 -22.66 -13.70 14.92
C VAL A 50 -22.56 -14.61 13.70
N LEU A 51 -21.89 -15.75 13.83
CA LEU A 51 -21.88 -16.78 12.80
C LEU A 51 -23.26 -17.45 12.76
N VAL A 52 -23.96 -17.35 11.62
CA VAL A 52 -25.29 -17.94 11.45
C VAL A 52 -25.30 -19.12 10.50
N ARG A 53 -24.35 -19.17 9.55
CA ARG A 53 -24.25 -20.27 8.59
C ARG A 53 -22.82 -20.52 8.14
N LEU A 54 -22.49 -21.80 7.99
CA LEU A 54 -21.24 -22.31 7.45
C LEU A 54 -21.56 -23.22 6.26
N ARG A 55 -21.06 -22.87 5.07
CA ARG A 55 -21.13 -23.72 3.89
C ARG A 55 -19.74 -24.26 3.56
N ILE A 56 -19.65 -25.56 3.31
CA ILE A 56 -18.40 -26.27 3.06
C ILE A 56 -18.57 -27.10 1.79
N ALA A 57 -17.65 -26.97 0.83
CA ALA A 57 -17.66 -27.75 -0.40
C ALA A 57 -16.25 -28.15 -0.83
N GLY A 58 -16.06 -29.41 -1.20
CA GLY A 58 -14.77 -29.94 -1.67
C GLY A 58 -13.65 -29.90 -0.63
N PHE A 59 -13.96 -29.71 0.66
CA PHE A 59 -12.99 -29.51 1.73
C PHE A 59 -12.85 -30.79 2.56
N LYS A 60 -11.68 -31.43 2.53
CA LYS A 60 -11.39 -32.67 3.27
C LYS A 60 -12.54 -33.68 3.16
N SER A 61 -13.15 -34.10 4.26
CA SER A 61 -14.26 -35.06 4.25
C SER A 61 -15.54 -34.59 3.52
N PHE A 62 -15.67 -33.31 3.18
CA PHE A 62 -16.85 -32.72 2.55
C PHE A 62 -16.72 -32.71 1.02
N ALA A 63 -16.98 -33.85 0.39
CA ALA A 63 -16.93 -33.99 -1.06
C ALA A 63 -18.03 -33.19 -1.80
N GLU A 64 -19.22 -33.13 -1.20
CA GLU A 64 -20.38 -32.40 -1.68
C GLU A 64 -20.64 -31.14 -0.84
N PRO A 65 -21.26 -30.10 -1.41
CA PRO A 65 -21.67 -28.92 -0.67
C PRO A 65 -22.56 -29.29 0.52
N THR A 66 -22.14 -28.89 1.72
CA THR A 66 -22.86 -29.10 2.97
C THR A 66 -23.04 -27.74 3.64
N THR A 67 -24.25 -27.47 4.11
CA THR A 67 -24.59 -26.25 4.85
C THR A 67 -24.92 -26.62 6.29
N LEU A 68 -24.32 -25.89 7.23
CA LEU A 68 -24.56 -25.99 8.66
C LEU A 68 -25.10 -24.64 9.14
N ASP A 69 -26.34 -24.63 9.61
CA ASP A 69 -26.91 -23.47 10.29
C ASP A 69 -26.51 -23.49 11.77
N VAL A 70 -26.09 -22.34 12.29
CA VAL A 70 -25.74 -22.14 13.70
C VAL A 70 -26.89 -21.38 14.34
N LEU A 71 -27.62 -22.08 15.21
CA LEU A 71 -28.78 -21.51 15.89
C LEU A 71 -28.35 -20.79 17.18
N PRO A 72 -29.14 -19.81 17.66
CA PRO A 72 -28.90 -19.17 18.94
C PRO A 72 -28.78 -20.19 20.09
N GLY A 73 -27.79 -19.97 20.97
CA GLY A 73 -27.53 -20.85 22.11
C GLY A 73 -26.44 -21.88 21.84
N LEU A 74 -26.65 -23.12 22.28
CA LEU A 74 -25.65 -24.19 22.21
C LEU A 74 -25.91 -25.07 20.98
N THR A 75 -25.00 -24.99 19.99
CA THR A 75 -25.00 -25.89 18.83
C THR A 75 -24.02 -27.04 19.06
N GLY A 76 -24.52 -28.29 19.07
CA GLY A 76 -23.72 -29.51 19.22
C GLY A 76 -23.52 -30.24 17.90
N ILE A 77 -22.27 -30.58 17.56
CA ILE A 77 -21.94 -31.40 16.38
C ILE A 77 -21.62 -32.83 16.84
N VAL A 78 -22.49 -33.78 16.50
CA VAL A 78 -22.36 -35.19 16.88
C VAL A 78 -22.18 -36.10 15.67
N GLY A 79 -21.55 -37.26 15.87
CA GLY A 79 -21.34 -38.25 14.82
C GLY A 79 -20.22 -39.23 15.15
N PRO A 80 -20.10 -40.34 14.41
CA PRO A 80 -19.10 -41.37 14.65
C PRO A 80 -17.67 -40.86 14.39
N ASN A 81 -16.67 -41.59 14.88
CA ASN A 81 -15.26 -41.24 14.62
C ASN A 81 -14.98 -41.29 13.10
N GLY A 82 -14.21 -40.31 12.62
CA GLY A 82 -13.88 -40.21 11.20
C GLY A 82 -14.95 -39.56 10.30
N CYS A 83 -16.13 -39.19 10.80
CA CYS A 83 -17.17 -38.56 9.96
C CYS A 83 -16.91 -37.08 9.58
N GLY A 84 -15.76 -36.51 9.98
CA GLY A 84 -15.39 -35.14 9.62
C GLY A 84 -15.75 -34.07 10.65
N LYS A 85 -16.17 -34.41 11.88
CA LYS A 85 -16.49 -33.41 12.93
C LYS A 85 -15.38 -32.38 13.15
N SER A 86 -14.13 -32.84 13.29
CA SER A 86 -12.98 -31.95 13.46
C SER A 86 -12.70 -31.10 12.22
N ASN A 87 -13.10 -31.57 11.04
CA ASN A 87 -12.94 -30.82 9.79
C ASN A 87 -13.89 -29.62 9.71
N VAL A 88 -14.99 -29.61 10.46
CA VAL A 88 -15.88 -28.42 10.55
C VAL A 88 -15.14 -27.26 11.22
N VAL A 89 -14.49 -27.52 12.37
CA VAL A 89 -13.70 -26.50 13.09
C VAL A 89 -12.50 -26.06 12.26
N GLU A 90 -11.89 -26.98 11.52
CA GLU A 90 -10.81 -26.64 10.60
C GLU A 90 -11.30 -25.79 9.42
N ALA A 91 -12.45 -26.10 8.82
CA ALA A 91 -13.05 -25.28 7.77
C ALA A 91 -13.32 -23.85 8.25
N LEU A 92 -13.85 -23.70 9.48
CA LEU A 92 -14.04 -22.39 10.11
C LEU A 92 -12.72 -21.61 10.24
N ARG A 93 -11.68 -22.23 10.83
CA ARG A 93 -10.34 -21.61 10.95
C ARG A 93 -9.73 -21.24 9.61
N TRP A 94 -9.92 -22.09 8.62
CA TRP A 94 -9.42 -21.86 7.28
C TRP A 94 -10.11 -20.67 6.62
N ALA A 95 -11.44 -20.59 6.69
CA ALA A 95 -12.19 -19.44 6.18
C ALA A 95 -11.85 -18.14 6.91
N MET A 96 -11.56 -18.21 8.22
CA MET A 96 -11.05 -17.08 9.02
C MET A 96 -9.61 -16.66 8.70
N GLY A 97 -8.95 -17.32 7.75
CA GLY A 97 -7.67 -16.88 7.21
C GLY A 97 -6.43 -17.64 7.70
N GLU A 98 -6.55 -18.86 8.25
CA GLU A 98 -5.36 -19.67 8.57
C GLU A 98 -4.54 -20.00 7.32
N THR A 99 -3.30 -19.52 7.25
CA THR A 99 -2.40 -19.75 6.11
C THR A 99 -1.40 -20.88 6.35
N ASN A 100 -1.29 -21.39 7.57
CA ASN A 100 -0.37 -22.48 7.90
C ASN A 100 -1.02 -23.85 7.61
N ALA A 101 -0.53 -24.54 6.58
CA ALA A 101 -0.98 -25.89 6.21
C ALA A 101 -0.84 -26.91 7.36
N ARG A 102 0.20 -26.79 8.19
CA ARG A 102 0.39 -27.67 9.35
C ARG A 102 -0.69 -27.47 10.41
N ALA A 103 -1.15 -26.23 10.61
CA ALA A 103 -2.27 -25.94 11.50
C ALA A 103 -3.58 -26.56 10.97
N MET A 104 -3.66 -26.70 9.64
CA MET A 104 -4.70 -27.44 8.94
C MET A 104 -4.43 -28.94 8.85
N ARG A 105 -3.47 -29.52 9.58
CA ARG A 105 -3.12 -30.96 9.52
C ARG A 105 -2.82 -31.47 8.10
N GLY A 106 -2.29 -30.60 7.24
CA GLY A 106 -1.78 -30.93 5.91
C GLY A 106 -0.28 -30.65 5.80
N GLY A 107 0.35 -31.17 4.75
CA GLY A 107 1.70 -30.79 4.37
C GLY A 107 1.70 -29.47 3.59
N GLU A 108 0.82 -29.38 2.60
CA GLU A 108 0.60 -28.20 1.76
C GLU A 108 -0.82 -27.67 1.90
N MET A 109 -1.05 -26.43 1.46
CA MET A 109 -2.38 -25.84 1.54
C MET A 109 -3.38 -26.57 0.63
N ASP A 110 -2.92 -27.15 -0.48
CA ASP A 110 -3.75 -27.94 -1.40
C ASP A 110 -4.32 -29.22 -0.76
N ASP A 111 -3.73 -29.69 0.36
CA ASP A 111 -4.22 -30.86 1.11
C ASP A 111 -5.55 -30.62 1.82
N VAL A 112 -6.03 -29.37 1.87
CA VAL A 112 -7.39 -29.08 2.36
C VAL A 112 -8.46 -29.51 1.34
N ILE A 113 -8.09 -29.71 0.09
CA ILE A 113 -9.00 -30.17 -0.97
C ILE A 113 -9.30 -31.65 -0.78
N PHE A 114 -10.57 -32.05 -0.95
CA PHE A 114 -10.98 -33.45 -0.88
C PHE A 114 -10.16 -34.32 -1.84
N ALA A 115 -9.36 -35.21 -1.27
CA ALA A 115 -8.45 -36.08 -2.01
C ALA A 115 -9.15 -37.24 -2.76
N GLY A 116 -10.43 -37.49 -2.48
CA GLY A 116 -11.16 -38.63 -3.00
C GLY A 116 -11.22 -39.80 -2.03
N THR A 117 -12.01 -40.80 -2.39
CA THR A 117 -12.13 -42.11 -1.72
C THR A 117 -12.21 -43.20 -2.79
N ALA A 118 -12.21 -44.47 -2.39
CA ALA A 118 -12.39 -45.59 -3.33
C ALA A 118 -13.65 -45.48 -4.22
N HIS A 119 -14.70 -44.82 -3.74
CA HIS A 119 -15.97 -44.68 -4.46
C HIS A 119 -16.25 -43.27 -4.98
N ARG A 120 -15.39 -42.29 -4.72
CA ARG A 120 -15.59 -40.89 -5.13
C ARG A 120 -14.29 -40.25 -5.58
N PRO A 121 -14.25 -39.63 -6.78
CA PRO A 121 -13.06 -38.93 -7.23
C PRO A 121 -12.75 -37.72 -6.33
N GLY A 122 -11.48 -37.35 -6.27
CA GLY A 122 -11.05 -36.11 -5.62
C GLY A 122 -11.63 -34.88 -6.30
N ARG A 123 -11.66 -33.76 -5.58
CA ARG A 123 -11.99 -32.44 -6.16
C ARG A 123 -10.70 -31.71 -6.55
N ASN A 124 -10.85 -30.74 -7.45
CA ASN A 124 -9.78 -29.81 -7.83
C ASN A 124 -9.84 -28.49 -7.07
N GLN A 125 -10.90 -28.28 -6.29
CA GLN A 125 -11.11 -27.05 -5.53
C GLN A 125 -11.84 -27.33 -4.22
N ALA A 126 -11.60 -26.46 -3.25
CA ALA A 126 -12.36 -26.40 -2.01
C ALA A 126 -12.84 -24.97 -1.78
N GLU A 127 -14.02 -24.84 -1.20
CA GLU A 127 -14.64 -23.56 -0.87
C GLU A 127 -15.31 -23.67 0.51
N VAL A 128 -15.09 -22.66 1.34
CA VAL A 128 -15.76 -22.51 2.62
C VAL A 128 -16.29 -21.09 2.71
N THR A 129 -17.57 -20.96 3.08
CA THR A 129 -18.28 -19.69 3.18
C THR A 129 -18.86 -19.55 4.58
N LEU A 130 -18.60 -18.41 5.20
CA LEU A 130 -19.16 -18.00 6.49
C LEU A 130 -20.17 -16.90 6.23
N LEU A 131 -21.37 -17.05 6.78
CA LEU A 131 -22.36 -15.98 6.86
C LEU A 131 -22.37 -15.43 8.28
N LEU A 132 -22.06 -14.14 8.41
CA LEU A 132 -22.06 -13.41 9.65
C LEU A 132 -23.20 -12.39 9.65
N GLU A 133 -23.96 -12.36 10.73
CA GLU A 133 -24.95 -11.32 11.04
C GLU A 133 -24.40 -10.36 12.11
N GLU A 134 -25.08 -9.23 12.30
CA GLU A 134 -24.70 -8.17 13.25
C GLU A 134 -23.31 -7.57 13.01
N ALA A 135 -22.81 -7.62 11.77
CA ALA A 135 -21.44 -7.30 11.41
C ALA A 135 -21.23 -5.84 10.94
N LEU A 136 -22.09 -4.92 11.40
CA LEU A 136 -22.05 -3.53 10.98
C LEU A 136 -20.72 -2.87 11.37
N GLY A 137 -20.06 -2.20 10.42
CA GLY A 137 -18.77 -1.52 10.63
C GLY A 137 -17.56 -2.45 10.65
N LEU A 138 -17.75 -3.76 10.53
CA LEU A 138 -16.67 -4.75 10.68
C LEU A 138 -15.82 -4.92 9.40
N ALA A 139 -16.46 -4.89 8.24
CA ALA A 139 -15.74 -5.06 6.97
C ALA A 139 -15.13 -3.73 6.45
N PRO A 140 -14.03 -3.80 5.69
CA PRO A 140 -13.49 -2.63 5.01
C PRO A 140 -14.46 -2.08 3.94
N PRO A 141 -14.31 -0.81 3.53
CA PRO A 141 -15.04 -0.27 2.38
C PRO A 141 -14.87 -1.18 1.15
N PRO A 142 -15.95 -1.49 0.41
CA PRO A 142 -17.28 -0.87 0.45
C PRO A 142 -18.31 -1.58 1.35
N ASN A 143 -17.94 -2.64 2.07
CA ASN A 143 -18.86 -3.47 2.84
C ASN A 143 -19.07 -2.97 4.28
N GLN A 144 -18.55 -1.79 4.62
CA GLN A 144 -18.57 -1.25 5.99
C GLN A 144 -19.99 -1.01 6.54
N SER A 145 -20.95 -0.67 5.68
CA SER A 145 -22.35 -0.46 6.06
C SER A 145 -23.21 -1.72 6.01
N ALA A 146 -22.64 -2.88 5.66
CA ALA A 146 -23.39 -4.12 5.59
C ALA A 146 -23.59 -4.70 6.99
N ALA A 147 -24.85 -4.99 7.34
CA ALA A 147 -25.19 -5.69 8.59
C ALA A 147 -24.91 -7.21 8.49
N GLU A 148 -24.88 -7.73 7.27
CA GLU A 148 -24.57 -9.12 6.95
C GLU A 148 -23.29 -9.19 6.11
N LEU A 149 -22.42 -10.15 6.43
CA LEU A 149 -21.19 -10.41 5.69
C LEU A 149 -21.11 -11.88 5.28
N GLU A 150 -20.94 -12.10 3.98
CA GLU A 150 -20.58 -13.39 3.41
C GLU A 150 -19.07 -13.42 3.14
N ILE A 151 -18.32 -14.19 3.93
CA ILE A 151 -16.87 -14.36 3.79
C ILE A 151 -16.60 -15.72 3.16
N THR A 152 -16.08 -15.73 1.94
CA THR A 152 -15.74 -16.96 1.23
C THR A 152 -14.23 -17.08 1.04
N ARG A 153 -13.68 -18.24 1.38
CA ARG A 153 -12.33 -18.64 0.98
C ARG A 153 -12.42 -19.80 0.01
N ARG A 154 -11.73 -19.67 -1.13
CA ARG A 154 -11.60 -20.71 -2.15
C ARG A 154 -10.15 -21.05 -2.38
N ILE A 155 -9.88 -22.31 -2.72
CA ILE A 155 -8.58 -22.77 -3.21
C ILE A 155 -8.81 -23.65 -4.42
N VAL A 156 -7.94 -23.51 -5.42
CA VAL A 156 -7.88 -24.36 -6.60
C VAL A 156 -6.47 -24.91 -6.69
N ARG A 157 -6.37 -26.23 -6.92
CA ARG A 157 -5.09 -26.94 -6.96
C ARG A 157 -4.14 -26.29 -7.97
N GLY A 158 -2.95 -25.90 -7.53
CA GLY A 158 -1.95 -25.23 -8.35
C GLY A 158 -2.21 -23.75 -8.67
N GLU A 159 -3.41 -23.20 -8.42
CA GLU A 159 -3.71 -21.76 -8.60
C GLU A 159 -3.66 -20.97 -7.28
N GLY A 160 -3.71 -21.67 -6.14
CA GLY A 160 -3.64 -21.06 -4.82
C GLY A 160 -5.00 -20.63 -4.26
N THR A 161 -4.97 -19.76 -3.25
CA THR A 161 -6.16 -19.38 -2.47
C THR A 161 -6.62 -17.96 -2.77
N GLY A 162 -7.93 -17.78 -2.90
CA GLY A 162 -8.61 -16.49 -3.04
C GLY A 162 -9.62 -16.26 -1.92
N PHE A 163 -9.83 -15.00 -1.57
CA PHE A 163 -10.83 -14.56 -0.59
C PHE A 163 -11.85 -13.64 -1.24
N ARG A 164 -13.10 -13.74 -0.78
CA ARG A 164 -14.18 -12.82 -1.16
C ARG A 164 -14.98 -12.39 0.06
N ILE A 165 -15.43 -11.13 0.06
CA ILE A 165 -16.38 -10.58 1.01
C ILE A 165 -17.56 -10.03 0.22
N ASN A 166 -18.77 -10.55 0.45
CA ASN A 166 -19.99 -10.22 -0.30
C ASN A 166 -19.79 -10.34 -1.82
N GLY A 167 -19.20 -11.46 -2.25
CA GLY A 167 -18.91 -11.75 -3.67
C GLY A 167 -17.76 -10.97 -4.29
N ARG A 168 -17.19 -9.96 -3.62
CA ARG A 168 -16.06 -9.15 -4.14
C ARG A 168 -14.74 -9.70 -3.65
N GLU A 169 -13.72 -9.67 -4.50
CA GLU A 169 -12.37 -10.09 -4.11
C GLU A 169 -11.83 -9.25 -2.96
N ALA A 170 -11.24 -9.94 -1.98
CA ALA A 170 -10.65 -9.35 -0.80
C ALA A 170 -9.25 -9.94 -0.58
N ARG A 171 -8.39 -9.21 0.13
CA ARG A 171 -7.08 -9.75 0.50
C ARG A 171 -7.25 -10.65 1.72
N GLY A 172 -6.51 -11.75 1.78
CA GLY A 172 -6.52 -12.61 2.96
C GLY A 172 -6.14 -11.87 4.25
N ARG A 173 -5.29 -10.83 4.14
CA ARG A 173 -4.94 -9.94 5.25
C ARG A 173 -6.14 -9.14 5.76
N ASP A 174 -7.01 -8.66 4.87
CA ASP A 174 -8.20 -7.90 5.26
C ASP A 174 -9.16 -8.80 6.05
N VAL A 175 -9.34 -10.05 5.61
CA VAL A 175 -10.14 -11.06 6.32
C VAL A 175 -9.53 -11.41 7.69
N GLN A 176 -8.21 -11.55 7.77
CA GLN A 176 -7.53 -11.79 9.06
C GLN A 176 -7.70 -10.63 10.04
N THR A 177 -7.57 -9.38 9.57
CA THR A 177 -7.76 -8.18 10.40
C THR A 177 -9.21 -8.06 10.87
N LEU A 178 -10.17 -8.33 10.00
CA LEU A 178 -11.61 -8.36 10.31
C LEU A 178 -11.89 -9.27 11.51
N PHE A 179 -11.42 -10.51 11.44
CA PHE A 179 -11.60 -11.48 12.52
C PHE A 179 -10.80 -11.12 13.79
N ALA A 180 -9.61 -10.55 13.65
CA ALA A 180 -8.83 -10.06 14.79
C ALA A 180 -9.52 -8.92 15.56
N ASP A 181 -10.29 -8.08 14.88
CA ASP A 181 -11.01 -6.95 15.48
C ASP A 181 -12.18 -7.37 16.39
N ILE A 182 -12.83 -8.49 16.09
CA ILE A 182 -13.89 -9.07 16.94
C ILE A 182 -13.35 -10.07 17.98
N GLY A 183 -12.02 -10.15 18.12
CA GLY A 183 -11.38 -11.11 19.03
C GLY A 183 -11.64 -12.59 18.67
N SER A 184 -12.10 -12.86 17.44
CA SER A 184 -12.45 -14.21 16.98
C SER A 184 -11.83 -14.42 15.60
N GLY A 185 -10.82 -15.27 15.50
CA GLY A 185 -10.13 -15.55 14.25
C GLY A 185 -9.42 -16.89 14.29
N ALA A 186 -8.79 -17.31 13.19
CA ALA A 186 -8.21 -18.64 13.01
C ALA A 186 -7.38 -19.19 14.19
N ARG A 187 -6.70 -18.31 14.93
CA ARG A 187 -5.82 -18.64 16.06
C ARG A 187 -6.36 -18.21 17.42
N SER A 188 -7.61 -17.75 17.45
CA SER A 188 -8.27 -17.26 18.64
C SER A 188 -8.31 -18.29 19.75
N SER A 189 -8.09 -17.81 20.97
CA SER A 189 -8.29 -18.52 22.23
C SER A 189 -9.70 -19.11 22.38
N ALA A 190 -10.72 -18.51 21.74
CA ALA A 190 -12.09 -19.02 21.72
C ALA A 190 -12.22 -20.33 20.92
N MET A 191 -11.29 -20.64 20.01
CA MET A 191 -11.26 -21.90 19.26
C MET A 191 -10.32 -22.91 19.91
N VAL A 192 -10.89 -23.74 20.78
CA VAL A 192 -10.16 -24.81 21.45
C VAL A 192 -10.17 -26.08 20.61
N SER A 193 -9.04 -26.39 19.96
CA SER A 193 -8.84 -27.71 19.32
C SER A 193 -8.22 -28.72 20.28
N GLN A 194 -8.31 -30.00 19.91
CA GLN A 194 -7.67 -31.09 20.64
C GLN A 194 -6.18 -30.79 20.91
N GLY A 195 -5.74 -30.96 22.15
CA GLY A 195 -4.36 -30.71 22.58
C GLY A 195 -3.99 -29.24 22.79
N LYS A 196 -4.86 -28.27 22.44
CA LYS A 196 -4.57 -26.83 22.57
C LYS A 196 -4.37 -26.40 24.02
N VAL A 197 -5.12 -26.99 24.96
CA VAL A 197 -4.99 -26.70 26.40
C VAL A 197 -3.61 -27.09 26.92
N ALA A 198 -3.14 -28.30 26.61
CA ALA A 198 -1.81 -28.75 27.00
C ALA A 198 -0.71 -27.89 26.36
N ALA A 199 -0.87 -27.52 25.08
CA ALA A 199 0.06 -26.64 24.37
C ALA A 199 0.13 -25.25 25.03
N LEU A 200 -1.00 -24.70 25.48
CA LEU A 200 -1.04 -23.40 26.15
C LEU A 200 -0.31 -23.41 27.50
N ILE A 201 -0.41 -24.51 28.25
CA ILE A 201 0.30 -24.69 29.52
C ILE A 201 1.82 -24.74 29.29
N ALA A 202 2.26 -25.43 28.24
CA ALA A 202 3.67 -25.55 27.88
C ALA A 202 4.23 -24.36 27.09
N ALA A 203 3.38 -23.42 26.68
CA ALA A 203 3.74 -22.32 25.78
C ALA A 203 4.80 -21.39 26.39
N ARG A 204 5.65 -20.82 25.52
CA ARG A 204 6.65 -19.82 25.94
C ARG A 204 5.98 -18.49 26.33
N PRO A 205 6.64 -17.63 27.12
CA PRO A 205 6.08 -16.33 27.50
C PRO A 205 5.61 -15.50 26.30
N GLU A 206 6.32 -15.55 25.16
CA GLU A 206 5.97 -14.82 23.94
C GLU A 206 4.65 -15.31 23.33
N GLU A 207 4.43 -16.62 23.34
CA GLU A 207 3.23 -17.26 22.81
C GLU A 207 2.03 -17.01 23.73
N ARG A 208 2.23 -17.05 25.05
CA ARG A 208 1.19 -16.70 26.03
C ARG A 208 0.77 -15.25 25.94
N ARG A 209 1.70 -14.34 25.67
CA ARG A 209 1.41 -12.92 25.50
C ARG A 209 0.35 -12.67 24.42
N GLN A 210 0.41 -13.39 23.30
CA GLN A 210 -0.58 -13.26 22.22
C GLN A 210 -2.00 -13.58 22.70
N VAL A 211 -2.14 -14.61 23.54
CA VAL A 211 -3.44 -15.00 24.12
C VAL A 211 -3.95 -13.93 25.08
N LEU A 212 -3.07 -13.34 25.89
CA LEU A 212 -3.44 -12.25 26.79
C LEU A 212 -3.83 -10.97 26.03
N GLU A 213 -3.12 -10.64 24.95
CA GLU A 213 -3.42 -9.49 24.10
C GLU A 213 -4.77 -9.64 23.37
N GLU A 214 -5.10 -10.87 22.96
CA GLU A 214 -6.41 -11.20 22.42
C GLU A 214 -7.51 -11.06 23.47
N ALA A 215 -7.32 -11.62 24.67
CA ALA A 215 -8.27 -11.49 25.77
C ALA A 215 -8.48 -10.03 26.22
N ALA A 216 -7.45 -9.19 26.08
CA ALA A 216 -7.53 -7.76 26.33
C ALA A 216 -8.16 -6.95 25.17
N GLY A 217 -8.50 -7.58 24.04
CA GLY A 217 -9.11 -6.91 22.89
C GLY A 217 -8.16 -5.97 22.11
N ILE A 218 -6.85 -6.05 22.35
CA ILE A 218 -5.86 -5.14 21.72
C ILE A 218 -5.17 -5.75 20.49
N ALA A 219 -5.47 -7.01 20.16
CA ALA A 219 -4.87 -7.73 19.04
C ALA A 219 -5.11 -7.02 17.69
N GLY A 220 -6.35 -6.63 17.38
CA GLY A 220 -6.69 -5.90 16.16
C GLY A 220 -6.01 -4.53 16.07
N LEU A 221 -5.92 -3.81 17.20
CA LEU A 221 -5.25 -2.51 17.27
C LEU A 221 -3.74 -2.61 16.99
N ARG A 222 -3.08 -3.64 17.55
CA ARG A 222 -1.68 -3.95 17.24
C ARG A 222 -1.47 -4.36 15.79
N ALA A 223 -2.35 -5.19 15.23
CA ALA A 223 -2.28 -5.59 13.83
C ALA A 223 -2.37 -4.38 12.89
N ARG A 224 -3.32 -3.46 13.14
CA ARG A 224 -3.45 -2.20 12.39
C ARG A 224 -2.24 -1.29 12.55
N LYS A 225 -1.74 -1.12 13.77
CA LYS A 225 -0.52 -0.33 14.03
C LYS A 225 0.66 -0.88 13.24
N HIS A 226 0.89 -2.19 13.31
CA HIS A 226 1.99 -2.83 12.58
C HIS A 226 1.84 -2.68 11.06
N GLU A 227 0.60 -2.76 10.54
CA GLU A 227 0.34 -2.51 9.13
C GLU A 227 0.61 -1.05 8.72
N ALA A 228 0.15 -0.10 9.54
CA ALA A 228 0.40 1.32 9.30
C ALA A 228 1.91 1.62 9.31
N GLU A 229 2.65 1.05 10.26
CA GLU A 229 4.12 1.16 10.31
C GLU A 229 4.78 0.57 9.06
N LEU A 230 4.32 -0.58 8.57
CA LEU A 230 4.86 -1.20 7.37
C LEU A 230 4.61 -0.32 6.13
N LYS A 231 3.39 0.23 6.00
CA LYS A 231 3.02 1.16 4.92
C LYS A 231 3.84 2.45 5.00
N LEU A 232 4.06 2.98 6.20
CA LEU A 232 4.87 4.17 6.41
C LEU A 232 6.31 3.94 5.95
N ARG A 233 6.96 2.85 6.40
CA ARG A 233 8.33 2.50 5.96
C ARG A 233 8.43 2.33 4.45
N GLN A 234 7.42 1.73 3.84
CA GLN A 234 7.38 1.58 2.38
C GLN A 234 7.24 2.94 1.67
N ALA A 235 6.42 3.84 2.21
CA ALA A 235 6.26 5.19 1.68
C ALA A 235 7.55 6.02 1.82
N GLU A 236 8.24 5.92 2.96
CA GLU A 236 9.55 6.54 3.20
C GLU A 236 10.58 6.05 2.18
N ALA A 237 10.68 4.72 1.97
CA ALA A 237 11.57 4.15 0.97
C ALA A 237 11.22 4.57 -0.47
N ASN A 238 9.94 4.79 -0.77
CA ASN A 238 9.52 5.32 -2.08
C ASN A 238 9.91 6.78 -2.24
N LEU A 239 9.78 7.58 -1.17
CA LEU A 239 10.15 9.00 -1.17
C LEU A 239 11.65 9.18 -1.41
N THR A 240 12.50 8.44 -0.68
CA THR A 240 13.96 8.49 -0.89
C THR A 240 14.33 8.19 -2.36
N ARG A 241 13.72 7.16 -2.96
CA ARG A 241 13.95 6.84 -4.38
C ARG A 241 13.49 7.94 -5.33
N ALA A 242 12.39 8.61 -5.03
CA ALA A 242 11.88 9.72 -5.82
C ALA A 242 12.81 10.94 -5.72
N GLU A 243 13.36 11.22 -4.54
CA GLU A 243 14.34 12.29 -4.32
C GLU A 243 15.64 12.03 -5.08
N ASP A 244 16.15 10.81 -5.06
CA ASP A 244 17.33 10.41 -5.84
C ASP A 244 17.10 10.62 -7.34
N LEU A 245 15.95 10.17 -7.87
CA LEU A 245 15.60 10.35 -9.28
C LEU A 245 15.47 11.83 -9.64
N LYS A 246 14.86 12.63 -8.77
CA LYS A 246 14.77 14.09 -8.96
C LYS A 246 16.17 14.70 -9.06
N GLY A 247 17.09 14.34 -8.16
CA GLY A 247 18.48 14.81 -8.20
C GLY A 247 19.18 14.46 -9.52
N GLN A 248 19.00 13.23 -10.02
CA GLN A 248 19.55 12.81 -11.31
C GLN A 248 18.98 13.63 -12.48
N LEU A 249 17.68 13.88 -12.49
CA LEU A 249 17.01 14.69 -13.51
C LEU A 249 17.46 16.16 -13.48
N GLU A 250 17.71 16.72 -12.30
CA GLU A 250 18.23 18.08 -12.17
C GLU A 250 19.64 18.22 -12.78
N VAL A 251 20.51 17.24 -12.55
CA VAL A 251 21.86 17.20 -13.16
C VAL A 251 21.76 17.10 -14.68
N GLN A 252 20.90 16.22 -15.20
CA GLN A 252 20.67 16.09 -16.63
C GLN A 252 20.14 17.40 -17.24
N ARG A 253 19.17 18.04 -16.58
CA ARG A 253 18.60 19.33 -17.00
C ARG A 253 19.67 20.41 -17.09
N GLN A 254 20.55 20.53 -16.09
CA GLN A 254 21.64 21.52 -16.11
C GLN A 254 22.62 21.26 -17.26
N SER A 255 22.95 19.99 -17.51
CA SER A 255 23.81 19.60 -18.65
C SER A 255 23.19 20.01 -19.98
N LEU A 256 21.91 19.67 -20.21
CA LEU A 256 21.17 20.03 -21.42
C LEU A 256 21.06 21.55 -21.59
N GLN A 257 20.87 22.31 -20.50
CA GLN A 257 20.83 23.76 -20.55
C GLN A 257 22.19 24.36 -20.99
N ARG A 258 23.31 23.80 -20.54
CA ARG A 258 24.65 24.21 -21.00
C ARG A 258 24.84 23.91 -22.48
N GLN A 259 24.46 22.70 -22.92
CA GLN A 259 24.52 22.31 -24.33
C GLN A 259 23.68 23.23 -25.22
N ALA A 260 22.44 23.56 -24.80
CA ALA A 260 21.58 24.48 -25.51
C ALA A 260 22.20 25.88 -25.67
N ARG A 261 22.81 26.42 -24.61
CA ARG A 261 23.53 27.71 -24.66
C ARG A 261 24.74 27.65 -25.60
N GLN A 262 25.48 26.56 -25.61
CA GLN A 262 26.62 26.36 -26.52
C GLN A 262 26.15 26.28 -27.97
N ALA A 263 25.11 25.50 -28.25
CA ALA A 263 24.53 25.37 -29.58
C ALA A 263 23.95 26.69 -30.11
N ALA A 264 23.35 27.52 -29.24
CA ALA A 264 22.88 28.86 -29.60
C ALA A 264 24.04 29.80 -29.96
N ARG A 265 25.12 29.80 -29.16
CA ARG A 265 26.34 30.59 -29.46
C ARG A 265 27.00 30.16 -30.75
N TYR A 266 27.14 28.86 -30.97
CA TYR A 266 27.67 28.31 -32.22
C TYR A 266 26.85 28.78 -33.41
N ARG A 267 25.50 28.66 -33.36
CA ARG A 267 24.62 29.12 -34.44
C ARG A 267 24.78 30.61 -34.75
N ASN A 268 24.90 31.46 -33.73
CA ASN A 268 25.12 32.89 -33.91
C ASN A 268 26.48 33.14 -34.60
N LEU A 269 27.57 32.58 -34.05
CA LEU A 269 28.91 32.77 -34.60
C LEU A 269 29.03 32.24 -36.04
N SER A 270 28.50 31.05 -36.33
CA SER A 270 28.47 30.52 -37.69
C SER A 270 27.67 31.39 -38.65
N GLY A 271 26.59 32.03 -38.18
CA GLY A 271 25.84 33.02 -38.96
C GLY A 271 26.69 34.25 -39.29
N LEU A 272 27.37 34.82 -38.30
CA LEU A 272 28.28 35.96 -38.48
C LEU A 272 29.45 35.62 -39.40
N THR A 273 30.06 34.45 -39.24
CA THR A 273 31.13 33.96 -40.13
C THR A 273 30.62 33.85 -41.57
N ARG A 274 29.45 33.23 -41.78
CA ARG A 274 28.87 33.11 -43.12
C ARG A 274 28.57 34.47 -43.77
N GLN A 275 28.12 35.44 -42.97
CA GLN A 275 27.89 36.80 -43.45
C GLN A 275 29.22 37.47 -43.86
N ALA A 276 30.24 37.42 -43.00
CA ALA A 276 31.54 37.99 -43.29
C ALA A 276 32.22 37.32 -44.50
N GLU A 277 32.09 36.00 -44.65
CA GLU A 277 32.54 35.27 -45.84
C GLU A 277 31.83 35.75 -47.11
N ALA A 278 30.50 35.91 -47.07
CA ALA A 278 29.73 36.41 -48.20
C ALA A 278 30.16 37.84 -48.60
N GLU A 279 30.36 38.72 -47.61
CA GLU A 279 30.87 40.08 -47.82
C GLU A 279 32.26 40.05 -48.45
N PHE A 280 33.19 39.25 -47.91
CA PHE A 280 34.54 39.09 -48.45
C PHE A 280 34.53 38.58 -49.90
N PHE A 281 33.75 37.54 -50.19
CA PHE A 281 33.63 37.00 -51.56
C PHE A 281 33.03 38.02 -52.52
N SER A 282 32.06 38.84 -52.09
CA SER A 282 31.50 39.90 -52.95
C SER A 282 32.55 40.93 -53.36
N VAL A 283 33.45 41.31 -52.45
CA VAL A 283 34.57 42.22 -52.74
C VAL A 283 35.57 41.57 -53.70
N LEU A 284 35.88 40.29 -53.52
CA LEU A 284 36.76 39.55 -54.43
C LEU A 284 36.17 39.46 -55.84
N VAL A 285 34.87 39.17 -55.97
CA VAL A 285 34.18 39.14 -57.27
C VAL A 285 34.21 40.52 -57.93
N ALA A 286 33.87 41.58 -57.19
CA ALA A 286 33.91 42.95 -57.73
C ALA A 286 35.33 43.40 -58.15
N ARG A 287 36.37 42.88 -57.48
CA ARG A 287 37.77 43.09 -57.91
C ARG A 287 38.09 42.31 -59.19
N ALA A 288 37.75 41.02 -59.22
CA ALA A 288 37.97 40.17 -60.39
C ALA A 288 37.22 40.69 -61.63
N GLU A 289 36.00 41.21 -61.47
CA GLU A 289 35.23 41.84 -62.54
C GLU A 289 35.92 43.10 -63.08
N ARG A 290 36.44 43.97 -62.19
CA ARG A 290 37.24 45.14 -62.61
C ARG A 290 38.50 44.74 -63.34
N ASP A 291 39.24 43.77 -62.82
CA ASP A 291 40.46 43.25 -63.45
C ASP A 291 40.15 42.62 -64.82
N LEU A 292 39.02 41.91 -64.95
CA LEU A 292 38.54 41.35 -66.22
C LEU A 292 38.17 42.43 -67.24
N VAL A 293 37.48 43.49 -66.82
CA VAL A 293 37.15 44.63 -67.70
C VAL A 293 38.43 45.28 -68.20
N ALA A 294 39.37 45.61 -67.31
CA ALA A 294 40.65 46.20 -67.68
C ALA A 294 41.45 45.29 -68.63
N ALA A 295 41.47 43.99 -68.39
CA ALA A 295 42.14 43.02 -69.28
C ALA A 295 41.47 42.94 -70.66
N ARG A 296 40.13 42.99 -70.72
CA ARG A 296 39.37 43.00 -71.99
C ARG A 296 39.64 44.27 -72.79
N GLU A 297 39.64 45.43 -72.14
CA GLU A 297 39.98 46.72 -72.76
C GLU A 297 41.42 46.71 -73.28
N GLY A 298 42.37 46.23 -72.47
CA GLY A 298 43.76 46.06 -72.87
C GLY A 298 43.95 45.12 -74.07
N TYR A 299 43.24 43.99 -74.08
CA TYR A 299 43.25 43.06 -75.21
C TYR A 299 42.65 43.69 -76.48
N ALA A 300 41.53 44.41 -76.37
CA ALA A 300 40.90 45.10 -77.49
C ALA A 300 41.82 46.17 -78.10
N ALA A 301 42.49 46.96 -77.25
CA ALA A 301 43.46 47.97 -77.68
C ALA A 301 44.67 47.32 -78.39
N ALA A 302 45.25 46.27 -77.83
CA ALA A 302 46.37 45.54 -78.44
C ALA A 302 46.00 44.90 -79.79
N ARG A 303 44.78 44.36 -79.89
CA ARG A 303 44.24 43.79 -81.14
C ARG A 303 44.02 44.86 -82.21
N ALA A 304 43.50 46.04 -81.85
CA ALA A 304 43.33 47.14 -82.78
C ALA A 304 44.69 47.62 -83.34
N ALA A 305 45.71 47.71 -82.48
CA ALA A 305 47.07 48.10 -82.88
C ALA A 305 47.77 47.11 -83.82
N THR A 306 47.34 45.84 -83.86
CA THR A 306 47.91 44.80 -84.76
C THR A 306 47.15 44.66 -86.09
N GLN A 307 46.00 45.34 -86.25
CA GLN A 307 45.18 45.32 -87.46
C GLN A 307 45.29 46.61 -88.30
N ALA A 308 46.02 47.62 -87.82
CA ALA A 308 46.38 48.85 -88.55
C ALA A 308 47.76 48.71 -89.18
#